data_AF-A0A350IZ52-F1
#
_entry.id   AF-A0A350IZ52-F1
#
_cell.length_a   1.000
_cell.length_b   1.000
_cell.length_c   1.000
_cell.angle_alpha   90.00
_cell.angle_beta   90.00
_cell.angle_gamma   90.00
#
_symmetry.space_group_name_H-M   'P 1'
#
loop_
_entity.id
_entity.type
_entity.pdbx_description
1 polymer ?
#
loop_
_entity_poly.entity_id
_entity_poly.type
_entity_poly.pdbx_seq_one_letter_code
_entity_poly.pdbx_strand_id
1 'polypeptide(L)' 'MADRNNIYLLLEEIHEQVFPNATVGEVLKELDRLIGPFEKLSDGEFVTRLSGYQKSPFHVK' A
#
# COMPACT_ATOMS: atom_id res chain seq x y z
N MET A 1 -0.01 -4.71 20.01
CA MET A 1 1.04 -3.72 19.68
C MET A 1 1.91 -4.22 18.53
N ALA A 2 1.33 -4.75 17.45
CA ALA A 2 2.08 -5.32 16.31
C ALA A 2 1.69 -4.70 14.96
N ASP A 3 0.57 -3.98 14.89
CA ASP A 3 -0.07 -3.67 13.60
C ASP A 3 0.55 -2.45 12.90
N ARG A 4 0.94 -1.41 13.66
CA ARG A 4 1.45 -0.16 13.07
C ARG A 4 2.84 -0.30 12.44
N ASN A 5 3.76 -1.00 13.10
CA ASN A 5 5.10 -1.23 12.56
C ASN A 5 5.06 -2.10 11.30
N ASN A 6 4.12 -3.05 11.23
CA ASN A 6 3.94 -3.89 10.05
C ASN A 6 3.46 -3.08 8.85
N ILE A 7 2.57 -2.10 9.03
CA ILE A 7 2.06 -1.27 7.91
C ILE A 7 3.17 -0.43 7.28
N TYR A 8 4.05 0.19 8.08
CA TYR A 8 5.16 0.99 7.55
C TYR A 8 6.15 0.15 6.76
N LEU A 9 6.51 -1.04 7.27
CA LEU A 9 7.37 -1.98 6.56
C LEU A 9 6.72 -2.46 5.26
N LEU A 10 5.42 -2.77 5.28
CA LEU A 10 4.65 -3.11 4.08
C LEU A 10 4.67 -1.99 3.02
N LEU A 11 4.51 -0.74 3.45
CA LEU A 11 4.56 0.41 2.54
C LEU A 11 5.96 0.62 1.95
N GLU A 12 7.00 0.45 2.76
CA GLU A 12 8.40 0.53 2.32
C GLU A 12 8.72 -0.58 1.31
N GLU A 13 8.35 -1.83 1.60
CA GLU A 13 8.53 -2.96 0.67
C GLU A 13 7.79 -2.75 -0.66
N ILE A 14 6.55 -2.24 -0.61
CA ILE A 14 5.78 -1.91 -1.82
C ILE A 14 6.44 -0.76 -2.60
N HIS A 15 6.94 0.26 -1.89
CA HIS A 15 7.64 1.38 -2.50
C HIS A 15 8.88 0.90 -3.24
N GLU A 16 9.76 0.13 -2.58
CA GLU A 16 10.99 -0.37 -3.19
C GLU A 16 10.72 -1.33 -4.36
N GLN A 17 9.73 -2.21 -4.25
CA GLN A 17 9.49 -3.24 -5.28
C GLN A 17 8.67 -2.76 -6.47
N VAL A 18 7.67 -1.91 -6.23
CA VAL A 18 6.68 -1.53 -7.25
C VAL A 18 6.89 -0.11 -7.77
N PHE A 19 7.42 0.79 -6.94
CA PHE A 19 7.58 2.20 -7.25
C PHE A 19 8.98 2.76 -6.92
N PRO A 20 10.09 2.10 -7.31
CA PRO A 20 11.44 2.43 -6.83
C PRO A 20 11.91 3.86 -7.14
N ASN A 21 11.29 4.51 -8.14
CA ASN A 21 11.63 5.87 -8.57
C ASN A 21 10.58 6.93 -8.18
N ALA A 22 9.51 6.53 -7.49
CA ALA A 22 8.47 7.45 -7.06
C ALA A 22 8.79 8.01 -5.67
N THR A 23 8.28 9.19 -5.34
CA THR A 23 8.31 9.71 -3.97
C THR A 23 7.23 9.05 -3.13
N VAL A 24 7.39 9.03 -1.81
CA VAL A 24 6.38 8.48 -0.87
C VAL A 24 4.99 9.08 -1.11
N GLY A 25 4.91 10.37 -1.40
CA GLY A 25 3.63 11.04 -1.69
C GLY A 25 2.96 10.54 -2.97
N GLU A 26 3.72 10.18 -3.99
CA GLU A 26 3.21 9.58 -5.23
C GLU A 26 2.76 8.14 -5.01
N VAL A 27 3.54 7.36 -4.26
CA VAL A 27 3.18 5.99 -3.87
C VAL A 27 1.87 5.97 -3.10
N LEU A 28 1.70 6.86 -2.11
CA LEU A 28 0.46 6.93 -1.33
C LEU A 28 -0.75 7.29 -2.20
N LYS A 29 -0.60 8.20 -3.17
CA LYS A 29 -1.67 8.54 -4.12
C LYS A 29 -2.01 7.38 -5.05
N GLU A 30 -1.03 6.66 -5.55
CA GLU A 30 -1.28 5.50 -6.40
C GLU A 30 -1.90 4.36 -5.60
N LEU A 31 -1.45 4.11 -4.38
CA LEU A 31 -2.09 3.14 -3.49
C LEU A 31 -3.53 3.53 -3.18
N ASP A 32 -3.82 4.80 -2.89
CA ASP A 32 -5.19 5.30 -2.71
C ASP A 32 -6.08 4.99 -3.92
N ARG A 33 -5.53 5.09 -5.14
CA ARG A 33 -6.23 4.72 -6.37
C ARG A 33 -6.39 3.20 -6.54
N LEU A 34 -5.36 2.42 -6.20
CA LEU A 34 -5.27 0.98 -6.49
C LEU A 34 -6.02 0.12 -5.47
N ILE A 35 -5.86 0.41 -4.17
CA ILE A 35 -6.53 -0.32 -3.10
C ILE A 35 -7.84 0.36 -2.67
N GLY A 36 -8.08 1.59 -3.12
CA GLY A 36 -9.28 2.37 -2.85
C GLY A 36 -9.04 3.49 -1.84
N PRO A 37 -9.94 4.49 -1.81
CA PRO A 37 -9.72 5.73 -1.09
C PRO A 37 -9.56 5.49 0.41
N PHE A 38 -8.41 5.87 0.96
CA PHE A 38 -8.01 5.56 2.34
C PHE A 38 -9.03 6.08 3.35
N GLU A 39 -9.62 7.25 3.10
CA GLU A 39 -10.64 7.86 3.96
C GLU A 39 -11.93 7.03 4.08
N LYS A 40 -12.17 6.10 3.15
CA LYS A 40 -13.36 5.21 3.16
C LYS A 40 -13.04 3.82 3.68
N LEU A 41 -11.76 3.51 3.93
CA LEU A 41 -11.33 2.20 4.40
C LEU A 41 -11.21 2.20 5.92
N SER A 42 -11.76 1.17 6.56
CA SER A 42 -11.44 0.90 7.97
C SER A 42 -10.01 0.37 8.07
N ASP A 43 -9.33 0.56 9.21
CA ASP A 43 -7.94 0.11 9.39
C ASP A 43 -7.72 -1.36 8.98
N GLY A 44 -8.64 -2.26 9.35
CA GLY A 44 -8.54 -3.67 8.97
C GLY A 44 -8.75 -3.93 7.48
N GLU A 45 -9.56 -3.12 6.80
CA GLU A 45 -9.77 -3.23 5.36
C GLU A 45 -8.58 -2.69 4.59
N PHE A 46 -8.01 -1.57 5.06
CA PHE A 46 -6.77 -0.99 4.53
C PHE A 46 -5.62 -2.01 4.57
N VAL A 47 -5.37 -2.64 5.73
CA VAL A 47 -4.33 -3.66 5.87
C VAL A 47 -4.60 -4.86 4.95
N THR A 48 -5.84 -5.35 4.91
CA THR A 48 -6.20 -6.50 4.07
C THR A 48 -5.94 -6.23 2.59
N ARG A 49 -6.35 -5.06 2.09
CA ARG A 49 -6.16 -4.68 0.69
C ARG A 49 -4.69 -4.40 0.37
N LEU A 50 -3.97 -3.73 1.27
CA LEU A 50 -2.53 -3.46 1.11
C LEU A 50 -1.70 -4.75 1.08
N SER A 51 -1.94 -5.68 2.01
CA SER A 51 -1.31 -7.00 1.99
C SER A 51 -1.71 -7.83 0.77
N GLY A 52 -2.94 -7.68 0.28
CA GLY A 52 -3.39 -8.29 -0.98
C GLY A 52 -2.60 -7.76 -2.18
N TYR A 53 -2.43 -6.44 -2.25
CA TYR A 53 -1.64 -5.78 -3.29
C TYR A 53 -0.17 -6.19 -3.26
N GLN A 54 0.43 -6.31 -2.08
CA GLN A 54 1.82 -6.78 -1.95
C GLN A 54 1.99 -8.22 -2.46
N LYS A 55 1.06 -9.13 -2.15
CA LYS A 55 1.13 -10.55 -2.55
C LYS A 55 0.88 -10.77 -4.04
N SER A 56 0.11 -9.89 -4.66
CA SER A 56 -0.15 -9.91 -6.09
C SER A 56 -0.18 -8.47 -6.57
N PRO A 57 0.99 -7.87 -6.84
CA PRO A 57 1.06 -6.54 -7.42
C PRO A 57 0.58 -6.70 -8.85
N PHE A 58 -0.73 -6.55 -9.04
CA PHE A 58 -1.33 -6.51 -10.36
C PHE A 58 -0.68 -5.33 -11.07
N HIS A 59 0.27 -5.64 -11.96
CA HIS A 59 0.81 -4.70 -12.91
C HIS A 59 -0.38 -4.11 -13.67
N VAL A 60 -0.79 -2.90 -13.28
CA VAL A 60 -1.62 -2.06 -14.13
C VAL A 60 -0.72 -1.66 -15.29
N LYS A 61 -0.79 -2.45 -16.37
CA LYS A 61 -0.24 -2.11 -17.67
C LYS A 61 -0.95 -0.91 -18.26
#